data_AF-A0A397VET7-F1
#
_entry.id   AF-A0A397VET7-F1
#
_cell.length_a   1.000
_cell.length_b   1.000
_cell.length_c   1.000
_cell.angle_alpha   90.00
_cell.angle_beta   90.00
_cell.angle_gamma   90.00
#
_symmetry.space_group_name_H-M   'P 1'
#
loop_
_entity.id
_entity.type
_entity.pdbx_description
1 polymer ?
#
loop_
_entity_poly.entity_id
_entity_poly.type
_entity_poly.pdbx_seq_one_letter_code
_entity_poly.pdbx_strand_id
1 'polypeptide(L)'
;MILKKLFQKYRKTEPTSIFIFRQFVLALLLVSLIGYTWLIIWDIYSDNPVVQNSLIEENSFAVPEFLFITPKASISCNFINSYGIHDCAKYVIQPQFVHTDERNTSTYKGSFFTNELLFSKIPNNGLNSLEFTIYINDSNFNASDYISLPYVVFQMKNTGTASDISYVDYTDSLQSPKDSLGLYSRFSRAISALNLYSIASYSSYKFKLTRKRKDVMLPSWENYIGFSSKLVKTSYFSSSMETFPFQNDTPSSLLKITIEQPTYTVQVETDKRNKTVVSSLGLIGGAWGFAASIYALLFGTDSIKPWGLIQKYGYKINRSVQTNLEKTLEYIPLVNHPKSISLNNNDLKRRLDSLQLFLTEYVIDVQHLEGIYKTNVKRHKKDTN
;
A
#
# COMPACT_ATOMS: atom_id res chain seq x y z
N MET A 1 -8.71 36.36 3.57
CA MET A 1 -9.97 37.03 4.00
C MET A 1 -10.71 36.27 5.11
N ILE A 2 -10.69 34.93 5.12
CA ILE A 2 -11.39 34.09 6.13
C ILE A 2 -10.72 34.12 7.52
N LEU A 3 -9.38 34.09 7.61
CA LEU A 3 -8.67 34.17 8.90
C LEU A 3 -8.99 35.46 9.68
N LYS A 4 -9.11 36.60 8.99
CA LYS A 4 -9.36 37.90 9.65
C LYS A 4 -10.73 37.96 10.34
N LYS A 5 -11.73 37.21 9.82
CA LYS A 5 -13.05 37.07 10.43
C LYS A 5 -13.05 36.11 11.63
N LEU A 6 -12.19 35.09 11.63
CA LEU A 6 -12.01 34.15 12.75
C LEU A 6 -11.48 34.83 14.03
N PHE A 7 -10.62 35.85 13.84
CA PHE A 7 -10.01 36.63 14.92
C PHE A 7 -10.81 37.87 15.34
N GLN A 8 -12.00 38.09 14.80
CA GLN A 8 -12.82 39.24 15.17
C GLN A 8 -13.70 38.91 16.39
N LYS A 9 -13.78 39.83 17.35
CA LYS A 9 -14.75 39.73 18.46
C LYS A 9 -16.16 39.58 17.88
N TYR A 10 -16.95 38.66 18.43
CA TYR A 10 -18.31 38.43 17.96
C TYR A 10 -19.26 39.56 18.41
N ARG A 11 -18.98 40.16 19.57
CA ARG A 11 -19.68 41.35 20.10
C ARG A 11 -18.71 42.31 20.79
N LYS A 12 -19.03 43.59 20.79
CA LYS A 12 -18.28 44.63 21.54
C LYS A 12 -18.32 44.39 23.06
N THR A 13 -19.42 43.82 23.56
CA THR A 13 -19.67 43.46 24.97
C THR A 13 -19.15 42.08 25.37
N GLU A 14 -18.47 41.35 24.47
CA GLU A 14 -17.82 40.09 24.82
C GLU A 14 -16.64 40.39 25.78
N PRO A 15 -16.63 39.78 26.99
CA PRO A 15 -15.54 39.98 27.92
C PRO A 15 -14.24 39.50 27.28
N THR A 16 -13.18 40.30 27.43
CA THR A 16 -11.87 40.04 26.83
C THR A 16 -11.31 38.66 27.21
N SER A 17 -11.65 38.12 28.38
CA SER A 17 -11.25 36.77 28.80
C SER A 17 -11.84 35.66 27.91
N ILE A 18 -13.12 35.73 27.53
CA ILE A 18 -13.77 34.72 26.66
C ILE A 18 -13.17 34.79 25.26
N PHE A 19 -12.95 35.99 24.75
CA PHE A 19 -12.32 36.18 23.45
C PHE A 19 -10.90 35.58 23.42
N ILE A 20 -10.07 35.86 24.43
CA ILE A 20 -8.72 35.29 24.55
C ILE A 20 -8.80 33.77 24.69
N PHE A 21 -9.70 33.24 25.52
CA PHE A 21 -9.87 31.81 25.72
C PHE A 21 -10.30 31.10 24.43
N ARG A 22 -11.22 31.68 23.66
CA ARG A 22 -11.64 31.12 22.36
C ARG A 22 -10.47 31.04 21.39
N GLN A 23 -9.66 32.09 21.30
CA GLN A 23 -8.48 32.09 20.44
C GLN A 23 -7.42 31.09 20.90
N PHE A 24 -7.26 30.94 22.22
CA PHE A 24 -6.37 29.94 22.79
C PHE A 24 -6.82 28.51 22.43
N VAL A 25 -8.10 28.19 22.61
CA VAL A 25 -8.66 26.88 22.26
C VAL A 25 -8.54 26.61 20.75
N LEU A 26 -8.81 27.61 19.92
CA LEU A 26 -8.66 27.49 18.47
C LEU A 26 -7.21 27.24 18.07
N ALA A 27 -6.26 27.96 18.66
CA ALA A 27 -4.83 27.75 18.43
C ALA A 27 -4.39 26.35 18.88
N LEU A 28 -4.86 25.88 20.04
CA LEU A 28 -4.55 24.54 20.56
C LEU A 28 -5.08 23.43 19.63
N LEU A 29 -6.33 23.54 19.17
CA LEU A 29 -6.90 22.60 18.19
C LEU A 29 -6.13 22.60 16.88
N LEU A 30 -5.71 23.78 16.40
CA LEU A 30 -4.96 23.92 15.16
C LEU A 30 -3.55 23.32 15.27
N VAL A 31 -2.84 23.54 16.39
CA VAL A 31 -1.54 22.91 16.66
C VAL A 31 -1.70 21.38 16.77
N SER A 32 -2.74 20.90 17.44
CA SER A 32 -3.03 19.47 17.54
C SER A 32 -3.30 18.84 16.17
N LEU A 33 -4.03 19.53 15.29
CA LEU A 33 -4.29 19.07 13.93
C LEU A 33 -3.02 19.04 13.08
N ILE A 34 -2.18 20.08 13.16
CA ILE A 34 -0.88 20.10 12.45
C ILE A 34 -0.01 18.92 12.92
N GLY A 35 0.13 18.71 14.23
CA GLY A 35 0.88 17.59 14.78
C GLY A 35 0.34 16.24 14.31
N TYR A 36 -0.98 16.07 14.29
CA TYR A 36 -1.62 14.86 13.79
C TYR A 36 -1.38 14.63 12.29
N THR A 37 -1.50 15.68 11.46
CA THR A 37 -1.19 15.57 10.03
C THR A 37 0.26 15.20 9.78
N TRP A 38 1.19 15.72 10.59
CA TRP A 38 2.61 15.39 10.49
C TRP A 38 2.87 13.91 10.81
N LEU A 39 2.26 13.39 11.87
CA LEU A 39 2.34 11.97 12.22
C LEU A 39 1.83 11.07 11.10
N ILE A 40 0.71 11.41 10.47
CA ILE A 40 0.17 10.64 9.34
C ILE A 40 1.13 10.65 8.15
N ILE A 41 1.67 11.82 7.78
CA ILE A 41 2.63 11.92 6.67
C ILE A 41 3.87 11.06 6.93
N TRP A 42 4.40 11.12 8.16
CA TRP A 42 5.52 10.29 8.58
C TRP A 42 5.19 8.80 8.47
N ASP A 43 3.99 8.41 8.91
CA ASP A 43 3.52 7.04 8.90
C ASP A 43 3.42 6.47 7.46
N ILE A 44 2.89 7.25 6.51
CA ILE A 44 2.85 6.88 5.08
C ILE A 44 4.27 6.71 4.51
N TYR A 45 5.19 7.62 4.86
CA TYR A 45 6.56 7.58 4.37
C TYR A 45 7.32 6.35 4.89
N SER A 46 7.10 6.00 6.16
CA SER A 46 7.72 4.84 6.81
C SER A 46 7.06 3.50 6.49
N ASP A 47 5.89 3.51 5.84
CA ASP A 47 5.14 2.29 5.53
C ASP A 47 5.92 1.41 4.54
N ASN A 48 6.00 0.11 4.84
CA ASN A 48 6.56 -0.89 3.95
C ASN A 48 5.42 -1.70 3.31
N PRO A 49 5.54 -2.09 2.04
CA PRO A 49 4.52 -2.92 1.40
C PRO A 49 4.41 -4.27 2.14
N VAL A 50 3.17 -4.70 2.35
CA VAL A 50 2.82 -5.99 2.95
C VAL A 50 2.44 -6.95 1.82
N VAL A 51 2.87 -8.21 1.96
CA VAL A 51 2.53 -9.26 1.00
C VAL A 51 1.13 -9.79 1.31
N GLN A 52 0.22 -9.69 0.35
CA GLN A 52 -1.09 -10.33 0.41
C GLN A 52 -1.09 -11.60 -0.43
N ASN A 53 -1.52 -12.71 0.17
CA ASN A 53 -1.65 -14.00 -0.51
C ASN A 53 -3.09 -14.18 -1.01
N SER A 54 -3.23 -14.63 -2.26
CA SER A 54 -4.49 -15.10 -2.83
C SER A 54 -4.27 -16.37 -3.63
N LEU A 55 -5.33 -17.16 -3.80
CA LEU A 55 -5.32 -18.38 -4.61
C LEU A 55 -6.14 -18.14 -5.86
N ILE A 56 -5.57 -18.49 -7.01
CA ILE A 56 -6.26 -18.46 -8.31
C ILE A 56 -6.15 -19.86 -8.91
N GLU A 57 -7.23 -20.40 -9.46
CA GLU A 57 -7.19 -21.63 -10.24
C GLU A 57 -6.83 -21.32 -11.70
N GLU A 58 -5.84 -22.01 -12.24
CA GLU A 58 -5.52 -21.99 -13.67
C GLU A 58 -5.82 -23.36 -14.28
N ASN A 59 -6.32 -23.41 -15.51
CA ASN A 59 -6.67 -24.69 -16.14
C ASN A 59 -5.46 -25.42 -16.72
N SER A 60 -4.40 -24.68 -17.08
CA SER A 60 -3.17 -25.23 -17.65
C SER A 60 -1.98 -24.28 -17.48
N PHE A 61 -0.78 -24.81 -17.61
CA PHE A 61 0.47 -24.06 -17.60
C PHE A 61 1.54 -24.76 -18.45
N ALA A 62 2.48 -23.97 -18.96
CA ALA A 62 3.57 -24.47 -19.78
C ALA A 62 4.55 -25.31 -18.95
N VAL A 63 5.06 -26.37 -19.58
CA VAL A 63 6.14 -27.18 -19.01
C VAL A 63 7.39 -26.29 -18.87
N PRO A 64 8.08 -26.29 -17.72
CA PRO A 64 9.30 -25.52 -17.54
C PRO A 64 10.46 -26.08 -18.38
N GLU A 65 11.50 -25.26 -18.54
CA GLU A 65 12.75 -25.66 -19.14
C GLU A 65 13.59 -26.43 -18.12
N PHE A 66 14.26 -27.49 -18.55
CA PHE A 66 15.15 -28.28 -17.70
C PHE A 66 16.57 -28.21 -18.21
N LEU A 67 17.50 -28.05 -17.29
CA LEU A 67 18.93 -28.12 -17.55
C LEU A 67 19.53 -29.27 -16.76
N PHE A 68 20.35 -30.07 -17.43
CA PHE A 68 21.04 -31.21 -16.86
C PHE A 68 22.54 -30.99 -17.01
N ILE A 69 23.26 -31.08 -15.91
CA ILE A 69 24.72 -31.15 -15.90
C ILE A 69 25.09 -32.53 -15.38
N THR A 70 25.66 -33.34 -16.25
CA THR A 70 25.89 -34.76 -16.03
C THR A 70 27.34 -35.12 -16.36
N PRO A 71 27.84 -36.26 -15.86
CA PRO A 71 28.95 -36.94 -16.53
C PRO A 71 28.52 -37.36 -17.95
N LYS A 72 29.43 -37.99 -18.72
CA LYS A 72 29.15 -38.49 -20.07
C LYS A 72 27.94 -39.45 -20.08
N ALA A 73 26.77 -38.94 -20.43
CA ALA A 73 25.49 -39.63 -20.30
C ALA A 73 24.55 -39.32 -21.46
N SER A 74 23.56 -40.19 -21.67
CA SER A 74 22.41 -39.94 -22.54
C SER A 74 21.14 -39.76 -21.72
N ILE A 75 20.23 -38.94 -22.22
CA ILE A 75 18.94 -38.64 -21.57
C ILE A 75 17.81 -39.17 -22.45
N SER A 76 16.99 -40.07 -21.90
CA SER A 76 15.71 -40.45 -22.47
C SER A 76 14.59 -39.66 -21.80
N CYS A 77 13.55 -39.32 -22.56
CA CYS A 77 12.41 -38.53 -22.08
C CYS A 77 11.13 -39.20 -22.52
N ASN A 78 10.22 -39.42 -21.58
CA ASN A 78 8.85 -39.85 -21.84
C ASN A 78 7.87 -38.92 -21.13
N PHE A 79 6.74 -38.61 -21.74
CA PHE A 79 5.63 -37.95 -21.05
C PHE A 79 4.40 -38.84 -21.01
N ILE A 80 3.63 -38.70 -19.95
CA ILE A 80 2.42 -39.49 -19.69
C ILE A 80 1.23 -38.54 -19.78
N ASN A 81 0.23 -38.92 -20.58
CA ASN A 81 -1.07 -38.25 -20.67
C ASN A 81 -2.20 -39.28 -20.50
N SER A 82 -3.46 -38.89 -20.75
CA SER A 82 -4.61 -39.82 -20.72
C SER A 82 -4.56 -40.92 -21.78
N TYR A 83 -3.80 -40.74 -22.86
CA TYR A 83 -3.71 -41.67 -23.99
C TYR A 83 -2.55 -42.66 -23.86
N GLY A 84 -1.63 -42.44 -22.93
CA GLY A 84 -0.53 -43.35 -22.62
C GLY A 84 0.82 -42.65 -22.46
N ILE A 85 1.87 -43.42 -22.74
CA ILE A 85 3.27 -42.96 -22.67
C ILE A 85 3.71 -42.57 -24.08
N HIS A 86 4.30 -41.38 -24.21
CA HIS A 86 4.78 -40.83 -25.47
C HIS A 86 6.23 -40.36 -25.35
N ASP A 87 7.00 -40.53 -26.42
CA ASP A 87 8.40 -40.10 -26.48
C ASP A 87 8.50 -38.57 -26.60
N CYS A 88 9.39 -37.96 -25.81
CA CYS A 88 9.74 -36.55 -25.88
C CYS A 88 11.19 -36.28 -26.26
N ALA A 89 11.89 -37.25 -26.86
CA ALA A 89 13.25 -37.09 -27.37
C ALA A 89 13.42 -35.86 -28.29
N LYS A 90 12.38 -35.48 -29.07
CA LYS A 90 12.42 -34.29 -29.94
C LYS A 90 12.65 -32.97 -29.20
N TYR A 91 12.35 -32.90 -27.90
CA TYR A 91 12.53 -31.72 -27.07
C TYR A 91 13.81 -31.76 -26.21
N VAL A 92 14.55 -32.87 -26.27
CA VAL A 92 15.79 -33.09 -25.49
C VAL A 92 17.01 -32.81 -26.36
N ILE A 93 17.87 -31.92 -25.88
CA ILE A 93 19.23 -31.74 -26.38
C ILE A 93 20.14 -32.60 -25.53
N GLN A 94 20.76 -33.60 -26.16
CA GLN A 94 21.66 -34.54 -25.48
C GLN A 94 22.88 -33.82 -24.89
N PRO A 95 23.42 -34.30 -23.75
CA PRO A 95 24.55 -33.66 -23.09
C PRO A 95 25.79 -33.52 -24.00
N GLN A 96 26.26 -32.28 -24.18
CA GLN A 96 27.50 -31.96 -24.91
C GLN A 96 28.62 -31.59 -23.95
N PHE A 97 29.87 -31.87 -24.33
CA PHE A 97 31.04 -31.55 -23.52
C PHE A 97 31.16 -30.04 -23.28
N VAL A 98 31.40 -29.64 -22.04
CA VAL A 98 31.57 -28.23 -21.65
C VAL A 98 32.99 -27.95 -21.20
N HIS A 99 33.45 -28.61 -20.15
CA HIS A 99 34.72 -28.34 -19.52
C HIS A 99 35.24 -29.58 -18.77
N THR A 100 36.54 -29.60 -18.49
CA THR A 100 37.18 -30.62 -17.66
C THR A 100 37.83 -29.90 -16.49
N ASP A 101 37.39 -30.19 -15.27
CA ASP A 101 37.95 -29.54 -14.08
C ASP A 101 39.41 -29.97 -13.84
N GLU A 102 40.10 -29.28 -12.93
CA GLU A 102 41.47 -29.58 -12.49
C GLU A 102 41.67 -31.03 -11.99
N ARG A 103 40.57 -31.73 -11.67
CA ARG A 103 40.53 -33.14 -11.28
C ARG A 103 40.30 -34.12 -12.44
N ASN A 104 40.41 -33.67 -13.70
CA ASN A 104 40.09 -34.43 -14.91
C ASN A 104 38.64 -34.92 -15.01
N THR A 105 37.70 -34.26 -14.33
CA THR A 105 36.27 -34.58 -14.43
C THR A 105 35.62 -33.82 -15.57
N SER A 106 35.29 -34.54 -16.66
CA SER A 106 34.60 -33.98 -17.82
C SER A 106 33.11 -33.76 -17.52
N THR A 107 32.68 -32.51 -17.63
CA THR A 107 31.30 -32.08 -17.41
C THR A 107 30.56 -31.93 -18.73
N TYR A 108 29.38 -32.53 -18.83
CA TYR A 108 28.51 -32.46 -19.99
C TYR A 108 27.21 -31.75 -19.64
N LYS A 109 26.64 -31.01 -20.59
CA LYS A 109 25.44 -30.21 -20.39
C LYS A 109 24.38 -30.53 -21.43
N GLY A 110 23.21 -30.96 -20.96
CA GLY A 110 22.01 -31.21 -21.77
C GLY A 110 20.87 -30.31 -21.32
N SER A 111 19.83 -30.21 -22.14
CA SER A 111 18.65 -29.40 -21.81
C SER A 111 17.39 -29.97 -22.43
N PHE A 112 16.25 -29.67 -21.81
CA PHE A 112 14.92 -29.91 -22.37
C PHE A 112 14.19 -28.57 -22.49
N PHE A 113 13.62 -28.33 -23.66
CA PHE A 113 12.86 -27.12 -23.95
C PHE A 113 11.66 -27.43 -24.83
N THR A 114 10.49 -26.90 -24.46
CA THR A 114 9.26 -27.04 -25.24
C THR A 114 8.34 -25.84 -25.03
N ASN A 115 7.72 -25.39 -26.12
CA ASN A 115 6.63 -24.41 -26.08
C ASN A 115 5.26 -25.05 -26.36
N GLU A 116 5.25 -26.34 -26.75
CA GLU A 116 4.05 -27.04 -27.21
C GLU A 116 3.36 -27.83 -26.09
N LEU A 117 4.12 -28.27 -25.07
CA LEU A 117 3.60 -29.10 -24.00
C LEU A 117 3.04 -28.24 -22.85
N LEU A 118 1.83 -28.61 -22.43
CA LEU A 118 1.12 -27.99 -21.31
C LEU A 118 0.69 -29.07 -20.33
N PHE A 119 0.93 -28.84 -19.05
CA PHE A 119 0.24 -29.56 -18.00
C PHE A 119 -1.18 -28.98 -17.89
N SER A 120 -2.21 -29.82 -17.86
CA SER A 120 -3.61 -29.37 -17.87
C SER A 120 -4.46 -30.18 -16.90
N LYS A 121 -5.34 -29.48 -16.18
CA LYS A 121 -6.34 -30.10 -15.29
C LYS A 121 -7.33 -30.97 -16.06
N ILE A 122 -7.52 -30.67 -17.35
CA ILE A 122 -8.44 -31.41 -18.21
C ILE A 122 -7.74 -32.69 -18.68
N PRO A 123 -8.27 -33.87 -18.35
CA PRO A 123 -7.58 -35.15 -18.55
C PRO A 123 -7.24 -35.41 -20.02
N ASN A 124 -8.04 -34.92 -20.97
CA ASN A 124 -7.95 -35.36 -22.36
C ASN A 124 -6.81 -34.73 -23.16
N ASN A 125 -6.29 -33.55 -22.79
CA ASN A 125 -5.26 -32.84 -23.58
C ASN A 125 -4.03 -32.44 -22.76
N GLY A 126 -3.98 -32.79 -21.48
CA GLY A 126 -2.92 -32.41 -20.55
C GLY A 126 -1.81 -33.44 -20.40
N LEU A 127 -0.61 -32.95 -20.12
CA LEU A 127 0.48 -33.77 -19.60
C LEU A 127 0.22 -34.02 -18.10
N ASN A 128 0.27 -35.28 -17.67
CA ASN A 128 0.13 -35.66 -16.25
C ASN A 128 1.49 -35.66 -15.56
N SER A 129 2.48 -36.28 -16.21
CA SER A 129 3.85 -36.34 -15.70
C SER A 129 4.87 -36.42 -16.82
N LEU A 130 6.06 -35.91 -16.55
CA LEU A 130 7.23 -36.00 -17.41
C LEU A 130 8.27 -36.87 -16.73
N GLU A 131 8.89 -37.78 -17.46
CA GLU A 131 9.88 -38.71 -16.95
C GLU A 131 11.16 -38.59 -17.77
N PHE A 132 12.28 -38.41 -17.07
CA PHE A 132 13.62 -38.45 -17.64
C PHE A 132 14.39 -39.62 -17.05
N THR A 133 15.00 -40.41 -17.91
CA THR A 133 15.92 -41.47 -17.49
C THR A 133 17.30 -41.17 -18.05
N ILE A 134 18.28 -41.08 -17.18
CA ILE A 134 19.66 -40.78 -17.56
C ILE A 134 20.44 -42.08 -17.58
N TYR A 135 21.13 -42.35 -18.69
CA TYR A 135 21.97 -43.53 -18.87
C TYR A 135 23.43 -43.13 -18.98
N ILE A 136 24.32 -43.90 -18.38
CA ILE A 136 25.76 -43.68 -18.55
C ILE A 136 26.20 -44.24 -19.91
N ASN A 137 26.89 -43.41 -20.69
CA ASN A 137 27.41 -43.76 -22.01
C ASN A 137 28.86 -44.29 -21.97
N ASP A 138 29.35 -44.64 -20.79
CA ASP A 138 30.70 -45.16 -20.56
C ASP A 138 30.64 -46.63 -20.16
N SER A 139 31.14 -47.50 -21.04
CA SER A 139 31.23 -48.94 -20.81
C SER A 139 32.22 -49.31 -19.70
N ASN A 140 33.11 -48.39 -19.31
CA ASN A 140 34.10 -48.59 -18.27
C ASN A 140 33.66 -48.00 -16.93
N PHE A 141 32.42 -47.52 -16.83
CA PHE A 141 31.93 -46.92 -15.60
C PHE A 141 31.75 -47.98 -14.52
N ASN A 142 32.61 -47.91 -13.50
CA ASN A 142 32.52 -48.76 -12.32
C ASN A 142 32.26 -47.92 -11.06
N ALA A 143 31.12 -48.14 -10.42
CA ALA A 143 30.71 -47.38 -9.24
C ALA A 143 31.66 -47.55 -8.03
N SER A 144 32.44 -48.65 -7.99
CA SER A 144 33.40 -48.90 -6.91
C SER A 144 34.69 -48.09 -7.01
N ASP A 145 34.99 -47.54 -8.19
CA ASP A 145 36.29 -46.90 -8.46
C ASP A 145 36.29 -45.40 -8.11
N TYR A 146 35.11 -44.86 -7.78
CA TYR A 146 34.94 -43.47 -7.40
C TYR A 146 34.77 -43.30 -5.89
N ILE A 147 35.56 -42.38 -5.32
CA ILE A 147 35.48 -41.96 -3.90
C ILE A 147 34.14 -41.28 -3.58
N SER A 148 33.44 -40.76 -4.60
CA SER A 148 32.10 -40.19 -4.52
C SER A 148 31.26 -40.63 -5.72
N LEU A 149 30.03 -41.09 -5.47
CA LEU A 149 29.07 -41.39 -6.54
C LEU A 149 28.91 -40.15 -7.44
N PRO A 150 28.80 -40.33 -8.78
CA PRO A 150 28.49 -39.20 -9.65
C PRO A 150 27.17 -38.57 -9.22
N TYR A 151 27.12 -37.25 -9.30
CA TYR A 151 25.90 -36.49 -9.10
C TYR A 151 25.52 -35.79 -10.40
N VAL A 152 24.24 -35.52 -10.55
CA VAL A 152 23.70 -34.73 -11.65
C VAL A 152 23.21 -33.43 -11.06
N VAL A 153 23.57 -32.31 -11.67
CA VAL A 153 22.94 -31.03 -11.33
C VAL A 153 21.72 -30.85 -12.23
N PHE A 154 20.57 -30.71 -11.61
CA PHE A 154 19.28 -30.55 -12.26
C PHE A 154 18.72 -29.16 -11.92
N GLN A 155 18.40 -28.37 -12.95
CA GLN A 155 17.84 -27.04 -12.77
C GLN A 155 16.53 -26.89 -13.56
N MET A 156 15.52 -26.31 -12.92
CA MET A 156 14.23 -26.00 -13.55
C MET A 156 14.04 -24.50 -13.70
N LYS A 157 13.65 -24.03 -14.89
CA LYS A 157 13.43 -22.61 -15.21
C LYS A 157 12.09 -22.38 -15.89
N ASN A 158 11.55 -21.17 -15.76
CA ASN A 158 10.31 -20.80 -16.43
C ASN A 158 10.59 -20.41 -17.89
N THR A 159 9.70 -20.82 -18.80
CA THR A 159 9.84 -20.58 -20.24
C THR A 159 9.86 -19.07 -20.54
N GLY A 160 10.86 -18.62 -21.30
CA GLY A 160 11.00 -17.20 -21.69
C GLY A 160 11.83 -16.33 -20.74
N THR A 161 12.44 -16.90 -19.69
CA THR A 161 13.56 -16.25 -18.97
C THR A 161 14.88 -16.56 -19.67
N ALA A 162 15.03 -16.05 -20.90
CA ALA A 162 16.28 -16.08 -21.64
C ALA A 162 17.28 -15.11 -20.99
N SER A 163 17.87 -15.52 -19.86
CA SER A 163 19.17 -15.01 -19.44
C SER A 163 20.20 -16.05 -19.88
N ASP A 164 21.14 -15.60 -20.72
CA ASP A 164 22.29 -16.38 -21.19
C ASP A 164 22.83 -17.31 -20.12
N ILE A 165 23.03 -18.56 -20.51
CA ILE A 165 23.54 -19.60 -19.64
C ILE A 165 25.03 -19.35 -19.42
N SER A 166 25.36 -18.40 -18.56
CA SER A 166 26.61 -18.41 -17.83
C SER A 166 26.37 -19.15 -16.53
N TYR A 167 27.21 -20.14 -16.27
CA TYR A 167 27.53 -20.57 -14.93
C TYR A 167 27.93 -19.29 -14.20
N VAL A 168 27.02 -18.68 -13.45
CA VAL A 168 27.39 -17.55 -12.60
C VAL A 168 28.23 -18.18 -11.52
N ASP A 169 29.55 -18.09 -11.69
CA ASP A 169 30.49 -18.25 -10.60
C ASP A 169 29.93 -17.46 -9.42
N TYR A 170 29.59 -18.19 -8.35
CA TYR A 170 29.03 -17.63 -7.13
C TYR A 170 30.00 -16.64 -6.44
N THR A 171 31.18 -16.41 -7.00
CA THR A 171 32.25 -15.57 -6.47
C THR A 171 32.33 -14.16 -7.06
N ASP A 172 31.70 -13.85 -8.20
CA ASP A 172 32.05 -12.61 -8.94
C ASP A 172 30.95 -11.54 -9.09
N SER A 173 29.83 -11.63 -8.35
CA SER A 173 28.77 -10.60 -8.39
C SER A 173 28.60 -9.79 -7.09
N LEU A 174 29.70 -9.58 -6.35
CA LEU A 174 29.75 -8.60 -5.24
C LEU A 174 29.91 -7.14 -5.71
N GLN A 175 29.98 -6.87 -7.01
CA GLN A 175 29.94 -5.52 -7.57
C GLN A 175 28.55 -5.17 -8.14
N SER A 176 27.67 -4.82 -7.19
CA SER A 176 26.74 -3.69 -7.24
C SER A 176 26.22 -3.21 -8.61
N PRO A 177 24.91 -3.34 -8.88
CA PRO A 177 24.12 -2.27 -9.42
C PRO A 177 23.57 -1.45 -8.23
N LYS A 178 24.20 -0.30 -7.98
CA LYS A 178 23.49 0.81 -7.32
C LYS A 178 22.34 1.17 -8.25
N ASP A 179 21.19 1.48 -7.64
CA ASP A 179 20.03 2.19 -8.19
C ASP A 179 18.75 1.34 -8.16
N SER A 180 17.94 1.62 -7.12
CA SER A 180 16.49 1.39 -6.99
C SER A 180 15.89 -0.01 -7.26
N LEU A 181 16.67 -1.00 -7.69
CA LEU A 181 16.24 -2.33 -8.14
C LEU A 181 16.69 -3.48 -7.19
N GLY A 182 17.05 -3.15 -5.94
CA GLY A 182 17.66 -4.11 -5.00
C GLY A 182 16.74 -5.27 -4.59
N LEU A 183 15.44 -5.01 -4.41
CA LEU A 183 14.49 -6.06 -4.02
C LEU A 183 14.14 -6.98 -5.20
N TYR A 184 13.90 -6.40 -6.38
CA TYR A 184 13.61 -7.17 -7.59
C TYR A 184 14.82 -8.01 -8.04
N SER A 185 16.03 -7.46 -7.99
CA SER A 185 17.26 -8.19 -8.30
C SER A 185 17.54 -9.34 -7.32
N ARG A 186 17.33 -9.13 -6.01
CA ARG A 186 17.43 -10.19 -5.00
C ARG A 186 16.37 -11.27 -5.20
N PHE A 187 15.13 -10.88 -5.48
CA PHE A 187 14.04 -11.82 -5.75
C PHE A 187 14.30 -12.64 -7.01
N SER A 188 14.73 -12.00 -8.11
CA SER A 188 15.10 -12.68 -9.35
C SER A 188 16.23 -13.69 -9.14
N ARG A 189 17.27 -13.33 -8.37
CA ARG A 189 18.36 -14.25 -8.00
C ARG A 189 17.90 -15.39 -7.10
N ALA A 190 16.98 -15.13 -6.17
CA ALA A 190 16.40 -16.20 -5.34
C ALA A 190 15.59 -17.19 -6.20
N ILE A 191 14.85 -16.70 -7.21
CA ILE A 191 14.11 -17.56 -8.15
C ILE A 191 15.07 -18.44 -8.95
N SER A 192 16.20 -17.92 -9.43
CA SER A 192 17.14 -18.71 -10.23
C SER A 192 17.83 -19.82 -9.43
N ALA A 193 17.97 -19.65 -8.11
CA ALA A 193 18.52 -20.65 -7.20
C ALA A 193 17.48 -21.63 -6.62
N LEU A 194 16.19 -21.27 -6.63
CA LEU A 194 15.11 -21.98 -5.93
C LEU A 194 14.91 -23.44 -6.38
N ASN A 195 15.22 -23.75 -7.65
CA ASN A 195 15.04 -25.08 -8.24
C ASN A 195 16.35 -25.66 -8.79
N LEU A 196 17.48 -25.39 -8.13
CA LEU A 196 18.77 -26.00 -8.44
C LEU A 196 19.03 -27.16 -7.48
N TYR A 197 19.15 -28.37 -8.00
CA TYR A 197 19.33 -29.59 -7.22
C TYR A 197 20.62 -30.30 -7.62
N SER A 198 21.37 -30.78 -6.64
CA SER A 198 22.40 -31.79 -6.84
C SER A 198 21.80 -33.13 -6.43
N ILE A 199 21.57 -34.01 -7.40
CA ILE A 199 20.93 -35.30 -7.20
C ILE A 199 21.95 -36.42 -7.34
N ALA A 200 21.87 -37.42 -6.46
CA ALA A 200 22.78 -38.55 -6.43
C ALA A 200 22.39 -39.61 -7.46
N SER A 201 23.37 -40.37 -7.90
CA SER A 201 23.14 -41.54 -8.77
C SER A 201 22.42 -42.68 -8.04
N TYR A 202 21.86 -43.61 -8.81
CA TYR A 202 21.15 -44.81 -8.37
C TYR A 202 19.90 -44.55 -7.51
N SER A 203 19.27 -43.40 -7.72
CA SER A 203 18.05 -43.00 -7.03
C SER A 203 17.01 -42.49 -8.02
N SER A 204 15.74 -42.67 -7.66
CA SER A 204 14.62 -42.10 -8.39
C SER A 204 14.13 -40.87 -7.66
N TYR A 205 13.98 -39.77 -8.38
CA TYR A 205 13.56 -38.49 -7.84
C TYR A 205 12.20 -38.12 -8.40
N LYS A 206 11.28 -37.76 -7.51
CA LYS A 206 9.95 -37.30 -7.86
C LYS A 206 9.82 -35.83 -7.48
N PHE A 207 9.71 -34.96 -8.48
CA PHE A 207 9.52 -33.53 -8.31
C PHE A 207 8.05 -33.16 -8.45
N LYS A 208 7.49 -32.56 -7.42
CA LYS A 208 6.15 -31.97 -7.41
C LYS A 208 6.25 -30.49 -7.71
N LEU A 209 5.74 -30.06 -8.85
CA LEU A 209 5.77 -28.66 -9.29
C LEU A 209 4.57 -27.88 -8.77
N THR A 210 4.82 -26.71 -8.19
CA THR A 210 3.80 -25.74 -7.83
C THR A 210 4.12 -24.41 -8.49
N ARG A 211 3.17 -23.87 -9.27
CA ARG A 211 3.32 -22.56 -9.87
C ARG A 211 2.99 -21.48 -8.85
N LYS A 212 3.86 -20.48 -8.75
CA LYS A 212 3.66 -19.29 -7.94
C LYS A 212 3.76 -18.05 -8.81
N ARG A 213 3.11 -16.99 -8.38
CA ARG A 213 3.19 -15.70 -9.02
C ARG A 213 3.39 -14.64 -7.96
N LYS A 214 4.34 -13.75 -8.21
CA LYS A 214 4.59 -12.59 -7.37
C LYS A 214 4.39 -11.32 -8.18
N ASP A 215 3.50 -10.46 -7.68
CA ASP A 215 3.24 -9.14 -8.23
C ASP A 215 3.97 -8.13 -7.33
N VAL A 216 5.20 -7.77 -7.73
CA VAL A 216 6.11 -6.92 -6.96
C VAL A 216 5.82 -5.46 -7.23
N MET A 217 5.77 -4.65 -6.18
CA MET A 217 5.54 -3.21 -6.31
C MET A 217 6.85 -2.48 -6.64
N LEU A 218 6.90 -1.77 -7.77
CA LEU A 218 8.06 -0.94 -8.13
C LEU A 218 8.09 0.35 -7.30
N PRO A 219 9.25 0.96 -7.01
CA PRO A 219 9.28 2.27 -6.37
C PRO A 219 8.70 3.35 -7.31
N SER A 220 7.50 3.85 -7.00
CA SER A 220 6.81 4.92 -7.73
C SER A 220 5.96 5.74 -6.77
N TRP A 221 5.84 7.05 -7.04
CA TRP A 221 4.98 7.96 -6.28
C TRP A 221 3.50 7.56 -6.34
N GLU A 222 3.07 6.97 -7.47
CA GLU A 222 1.69 6.53 -7.70
C GLU A 222 1.22 5.51 -6.64
N ASN A 223 2.14 4.67 -6.16
CA ASN A 223 1.83 3.66 -5.16
C ASN A 223 1.48 4.23 -3.79
N TYR A 224 1.95 5.45 -3.47
CA TYR A 224 1.61 6.11 -2.21
C TYR A 224 0.20 6.70 -2.25
N ILE A 225 -0.33 7.01 -3.44
CA ILE A 225 -1.64 7.65 -3.58
C ILE A 225 -2.77 6.66 -3.30
N GLY A 226 -2.66 5.45 -3.85
CA GLY A 226 -3.64 4.36 -3.63
C GLY A 226 -4.68 4.15 -4.72
N PHE A 227 -4.62 4.87 -5.85
CA PHE A 227 -5.54 4.68 -6.99
C PHE A 227 -5.02 3.68 -8.04
N SER A 228 -3.71 3.51 -8.17
CA SER A 228 -3.11 2.53 -9.07
C SER A 228 -1.67 2.23 -8.64
N SER A 229 -1.37 0.96 -8.35
CA SER A 229 -0.01 0.53 -8.06
C SER A 229 0.65 -0.04 -9.32
N LYS A 230 1.86 0.42 -9.65
CA LYS A 230 2.66 -0.19 -10.72
C LYS A 230 3.26 -1.50 -10.23
N LEU A 231 2.61 -2.59 -10.60
CA LEU A 231 3.00 -3.96 -10.23
C LEU A 231 3.70 -4.63 -11.41
N VAL A 232 4.85 -5.24 -11.15
CA VAL A 232 5.53 -6.14 -12.08
C VAL A 232 5.15 -7.57 -11.73
N LYS A 233 4.58 -8.27 -12.70
CA LYS A 233 4.12 -9.65 -12.55
C LYS A 233 5.26 -10.58 -12.90
N THR A 234 5.68 -11.42 -11.96
CA THR A 234 6.72 -12.43 -12.19
C THR A 234 6.16 -13.79 -11.79
N SER A 235 6.07 -14.71 -12.74
CA SER A 235 5.69 -16.10 -12.46
C SER A 235 6.93 -16.98 -12.34
N TYR A 236 6.91 -17.89 -11.37
CA TYR A 236 8.01 -18.82 -11.11
C TYR A 236 7.47 -20.15 -10.63
N PHE A 237 8.27 -21.20 -10.74
CA PHE A 237 7.96 -22.52 -10.20
C PHE A 237 8.65 -22.71 -8.86
N SER A 238 7.99 -23.40 -7.95
CA SER A 238 8.56 -23.95 -6.74
C SER A 238 8.42 -25.46 -6.85
N SER A 239 9.43 -26.21 -6.44
CA SER A 239 9.38 -27.66 -6.50
C SER A 239 9.71 -28.31 -5.17
N SER A 240 9.06 -29.43 -4.89
CA SER A 240 9.36 -30.31 -3.75
C SER A 240 9.87 -31.63 -4.30
N MET A 241 10.94 -32.16 -3.70
CA MET A 241 11.63 -33.36 -4.15
C MET A 241 11.42 -34.51 -3.17
N GLU A 242 11.01 -35.66 -3.69
CA GLU A 242 10.93 -36.93 -2.97
C GLU A 242 11.93 -37.90 -3.59
N THR A 243 12.65 -38.67 -2.77
CA THR A 243 13.68 -39.61 -3.23
C THR A 243 13.26 -41.03 -2.90
N PHE A 244 13.43 -41.93 -3.87
CA PHE A 244 13.13 -43.35 -3.76
C PHE A 244 14.33 -44.16 -4.21
N PRO A 245 14.59 -45.34 -3.60
CA PRO A 245 15.60 -46.24 -4.10
C PRO A 245 15.24 -46.65 -5.53
N PHE A 246 16.17 -46.51 -6.46
CA PHE A 246 15.94 -46.90 -7.84
C PHE A 246 16.25 -48.37 -8.00
N GLN A 247 15.25 -49.15 -8.35
CA GLN A 247 15.43 -50.56 -8.70
C GLN A 247 15.82 -50.60 -10.18
N ASN A 248 17.08 -50.91 -10.46
CA ASN A 248 17.63 -50.89 -11.82
C ASN A 248 16.93 -51.95 -12.70
N ASP A 249 15.98 -51.52 -13.53
CA ASP A 249 15.43 -52.37 -14.59
C ASP A 249 16.45 -52.65 -15.70
N THR A 250 17.49 -51.79 -15.81
CA THR A 250 18.63 -51.96 -16.74
C THR A 250 19.95 -51.54 -16.08
N PRO A 251 21.07 -52.23 -16.35
CA PRO A 251 22.36 -51.97 -15.69
C PRO A 251 22.99 -50.61 -16.06
N SER A 252 22.56 -49.97 -17.15
CA SER A 252 23.09 -48.69 -17.63
C SER A 252 22.31 -47.46 -17.14
N SER A 253 21.14 -47.65 -16.50
CA SER A 253 20.33 -46.54 -15.99
C SER A 253 20.95 -46.00 -14.70
N LEU A 254 21.27 -44.71 -14.73
CA LEU A 254 21.90 -44.00 -13.63
C LEU A 254 20.88 -43.48 -12.63
N LEU A 255 19.84 -42.81 -13.13
CA LEU A 255 18.81 -42.21 -12.32
C LEU A 255 17.54 -41.97 -13.14
N LYS A 256 16.42 -41.86 -12.42
CA LYS A 256 15.10 -41.58 -12.99
C LYS A 256 14.49 -40.35 -12.31
N ILE A 257 14.15 -39.34 -13.09
CA ILE A 257 13.50 -38.11 -12.64
C ILE A 257 12.07 -38.10 -13.15
N THR A 258 11.10 -38.09 -12.24
CA THR A 258 9.68 -37.91 -12.56
C THR A 258 9.24 -36.54 -12.09
N ILE A 259 8.54 -35.81 -12.95
CA ILE A 259 8.04 -34.47 -12.70
C ILE A 259 6.54 -34.53 -12.85
N GLU A 260 5.83 -34.20 -11.78
CA GLU A 260 4.36 -34.13 -11.77
C GLU A 260 3.90 -32.78 -11.25
N GLN A 261 2.67 -32.44 -11.58
CA GLN A 261 2.04 -31.30 -10.97
C GLN A 261 0.83 -31.73 -10.13
N PRO A 262 0.91 -31.61 -8.80
CA PRO A 262 -0.16 -32.04 -7.92
C PRO A 262 -1.35 -31.09 -7.88
N THR A 263 -1.13 -29.78 -8.11
CA THR A 263 -2.16 -28.75 -7.92
C THR A 263 -2.13 -27.68 -9.00
N TYR A 264 -3.30 -27.38 -9.54
CA TYR A 264 -3.52 -26.32 -10.53
C TYR A 264 -3.86 -24.95 -9.90
N THR A 265 -3.73 -24.84 -8.57
CA THR A 265 -3.91 -23.60 -7.83
C THR A 265 -2.61 -22.81 -7.80
N VAL A 266 -2.63 -21.59 -8.33
CA VAL A 266 -1.52 -20.65 -8.31
C VAL A 266 -1.62 -19.79 -7.06
N GLN A 267 -0.57 -19.82 -6.25
CA GLN A 267 -0.40 -18.86 -5.15
C GLN A 267 0.07 -17.54 -5.73
N VAL A 268 -0.75 -16.50 -5.56
CA VAL A 268 -0.44 -15.14 -5.99
C VAL A 268 -0.11 -14.29 -4.77
N GLU A 269 1.16 -13.91 -4.67
CA GLU A 269 1.69 -12.98 -3.69
C GLU A 269 1.67 -11.57 -4.30
N THR A 270 0.87 -10.65 -3.76
CA THR A 270 0.78 -9.27 -4.24
C THR A 270 1.28 -8.31 -3.17
N ASP A 271 2.25 -7.48 -3.52
CA ASP A 271 2.70 -6.40 -2.65
C ASP A 271 1.65 -5.28 -2.59
N LYS A 272 1.15 -4.95 -1.39
CA LYS A 272 0.21 -3.85 -1.17
C LYS A 272 0.65 -2.96 -0.02
N ARG A 273 0.48 -1.64 -0.19
CA ARG A 273 0.63 -0.68 0.91
C ARG A 273 -0.68 -0.60 1.68
N ASN A 274 -0.58 -0.71 3.00
CA ASN A 274 -1.75 -0.58 3.87
C ASN A 274 -2.08 0.89 4.12
N LYS A 275 -1.06 1.78 4.09
CA LYS A 275 -1.23 3.21 4.33
C LYS A 275 -1.08 3.98 3.02
N THR A 276 -2.16 4.61 2.59
CA THR A 276 -2.21 5.42 1.37
C THR A 276 -2.59 6.86 1.67
N VAL A 277 -2.24 7.79 0.77
CA VAL A 277 -2.63 9.20 0.88
C VAL A 277 -4.15 9.33 0.88
N VAL A 278 -4.87 8.53 0.11
CA VAL A 278 -6.35 8.57 0.08
C VAL A 278 -6.94 8.16 1.42
N SER A 279 -6.47 7.06 2.02
CA SER A 279 -6.90 6.64 3.36
C SER A 279 -6.59 7.72 4.40
N SER A 280 -5.42 8.35 4.27
CA SER A 280 -4.94 9.41 5.16
C SER A 280 -5.75 10.69 5.05
N LEU A 281 -6.17 11.08 3.85
CA LEU A 281 -7.07 12.23 3.64
C LEU A 281 -8.43 12.00 4.32
N GLY A 282 -8.93 10.77 4.32
CA GLY A 282 -10.13 10.39 5.07
C GLY A 282 -9.96 10.59 6.58
N LEU A 283 -8.83 10.13 7.15
CA LEU A 283 -8.52 10.31 8.57
C LEU A 283 -8.34 11.78 8.96
N ILE A 284 -7.61 12.56 8.13
CA ILE A 284 -7.42 14.00 8.34
C ILE A 284 -8.77 14.72 8.28
N GLY A 285 -9.61 14.40 7.28
CA GLY A 285 -10.96 14.95 7.15
C GLY A 285 -11.82 14.65 8.38
N GLY A 286 -11.76 13.41 8.90
CA GLY A 286 -12.43 13.02 10.13
C GLY A 286 -11.97 13.81 11.35
N ALA A 287 -10.65 13.99 11.52
CA ALA A 287 -10.09 14.77 12.62
C ALA A 287 -10.47 16.25 12.55
N TRP A 288 -10.47 16.85 11.35
CA TRP A 288 -10.95 18.22 11.13
C TRP A 288 -12.44 18.36 11.47
N GLY A 289 -13.26 17.40 11.04
CA GLY A 289 -14.69 17.37 11.37
C GLY A 289 -14.91 17.30 12.88
N PHE A 290 -14.19 16.42 13.57
CA PHE A 290 -14.28 16.26 15.02
C PHE A 290 -13.85 17.53 15.78
N ALA A 291 -12.74 18.15 15.38
CA ALA A 291 -12.28 19.42 15.95
C ALA A 291 -13.31 20.54 15.74
N ALA A 292 -13.90 20.62 14.54
CA ALA A 292 -14.97 21.58 14.24
C ALA A 292 -16.22 21.34 15.10
N SER A 293 -16.61 20.09 15.32
CA SER A 293 -17.73 19.73 16.21
C SER A 293 -17.47 20.11 17.67
N ILE A 294 -16.26 19.85 18.19
CA ILE A 294 -15.88 20.28 19.55
C ILE A 294 -15.95 21.80 19.66
N TYR A 295 -15.38 22.52 18.69
CA TYR A 295 -15.38 23.97 18.69
C TYR A 295 -16.82 24.54 18.63
N ALA A 296 -17.66 23.98 17.75
CA ALA A 296 -19.07 24.35 17.63
C ALA A 296 -19.87 24.09 18.92
N LEU A 297 -19.62 22.97 19.60
CA LEU A 297 -20.29 22.61 20.85
C LEU A 297 -19.87 23.52 22.01
N LEU A 298 -18.59 23.90 22.06
CA LEU A 298 -18.03 24.75 23.09
C LEU A 298 -18.47 26.22 22.98
N PHE A 299 -18.45 26.79 21.76
CA PHE A 299 -18.67 28.22 21.54
C PHE A 299 -19.94 28.58 20.76
N GLY A 300 -20.59 27.61 20.10
CA GLY A 300 -21.73 27.83 19.21
C GLY A 300 -21.31 28.37 17.83
N THR A 301 -22.13 28.10 16.83
CA THR A 301 -21.93 28.57 15.44
C THR A 301 -22.62 29.91 15.15
N ASP A 302 -23.68 30.24 15.90
CA ASP A 302 -24.53 31.39 15.63
C ASP A 302 -24.06 32.67 16.31
N SER A 303 -23.89 33.74 15.53
CA SER A 303 -23.46 35.06 16.02
C SER A 303 -24.51 35.80 16.84
N ILE A 304 -25.78 35.43 16.68
CA ILE A 304 -26.91 36.17 17.25
C ILE A 304 -27.35 35.58 18.59
N LYS A 305 -27.29 34.24 18.74
CA LYS A 305 -27.62 33.54 19.98
C LYS A 305 -26.64 32.40 20.20
N PRO A 306 -25.48 32.67 20.79
CA PRO A 306 -24.44 31.67 20.86
C PRO A 306 -24.83 30.69 21.99
N TRP A 307 -25.01 29.43 21.63
CA TRP A 307 -25.60 28.38 22.47
C TRP A 307 -24.55 27.48 23.14
N GLY A 308 -23.27 27.79 22.92
CA GLY A 308 -22.14 27.00 23.37
C GLY A 308 -22.11 26.81 24.88
N LEU A 309 -21.62 25.65 25.33
CA LEU A 309 -21.60 25.27 26.73
C LEU A 309 -20.85 26.29 27.60
N ILE A 310 -19.74 26.85 27.13
CA ILE A 310 -18.92 27.81 27.90
C ILE A 310 -19.68 29.11 28.14
N GLN A 311 -20.48 29.56 27.19
CA GLN A 311 -21.30 30.76 27.36
C GLN A 311 -22.52 30.50 28.23
N LYS A 312 -23.12 29.30 28.18
CA LYS A 312 -24.25 28.95 29.06
C LYS A 312 -23.85 28.71 30.52
N TYR A 313 -22.71 28.06 30.75
CA TYR A 313 -22.28 27.64 32.10
C TYR A 313 -21.19 28.55 32.71
N GLY A 314 -20.22 29.01 31.93
CA GLY A 314 -19.07 29.79 32.44
C GLY A 314 -19.36 31.28 32.63
N TYR A 315 -20.26 31.83 31.83
CA TYR A 315 -20.71 33.22 31.93
C TYR A 315 -22.23 33.28 31.71
N LYS A 316 -23.01 32.87 32.71
CA LYS A 316 -24.35 33.45 32.90
C LYS A 316 -24.16 34.95 32.70
N ILE A 317 -24.82 35.55 31.70
CA ILE A 317 -24.84 37.00 31.44
C ILE A 317 -24.72 37.65 32.80
N ASN A 318 -23.55 38.23 33.05
CA ASN A 318 -23.06 38.51 34.40
C ASN A 318 -24.25 39.04 35.19
N ARG A 319 -24.65 38.39 36.29
CA ARG A 319 -25.83 38.81 37.04
C ARG A 319 -25.75 40.32 37.32
N SER A 320 -24.53 40.84 37.43
CA SER A 320 -24.19 42.27 37.47
C SER A 320 -24.57 43.09 36.22
N VAL A 321 -24.35 42.60 35.00
CA VAL A 321 -24.78 43.24 33.74
C VAL A 321 -26.29 43.14 33.59
N GLN A 322 -26.90 42.01 33.97
CA GLN A 322 -28.36 41.86 33.96
C GLN A 322 -29.03 42.80 34.98
N THR A 323 -28.48 42.89 36.20
CA THR A 323 -28.94 43.85 37.22
C THR A 323 -28.61 45.29 36.84
N ASN A 324 -27.49 45.56 36.15
CA ASN A 324 -27.18 46.90 35.68
C ASN A 324 -28.10 47.28 34.52
N LEU A 325 -28.44 46.37 33.61
CA LEU A 325 -29.47 46.60 32.58
C LEU A 325 -30.84 46.84 33.21
N GLU A 326 -31.27 46.02 34.17
CA GLU A 326 -32.54 46.22 34.89
C GLU A 326 -32.56 47.55 35.66
N LYS A 327 -31.42 48.00 36.21
CA LYS A 327 -31.31 49.29 36.90
C LYS A 327 -31.22 50.49 35.95
N THR A 328 -30.60 50.33 34.79
CA THR A 328 -30.31 51.44 33.86
C THR A 328 -31.41 51.60 32.81
N LEU A 329 -32.15 50.52 32.50
CA LEU A 329 -33.26 50.51 31.56
C LEU A 329 -34.54 50.15 32.31
N GLU A 330 -35.30 51.18 32.70
CA GLU A 330 -36.62 51.04 33.35
C GLU A 330 -37.65 50.35 32.41
N TYR A 331 -37.37 50.31 31.11
CA TYR A 331 -38.22 49.69 30.09
C TYR A 331 -37.37 49.10 28.96
N ILE A 332 -37.57 47.81 28.63
CA ILE A 332 -36.95 47.14 27.46
C ILE A 332 -37.73 47.55 26.21
N PRO A 333 -37.18 48.45 25.38
CA PRO A 333 -37.89 48.88 24.20
C PRO A 333 -37.77 47.75 23.17
N LEU A 334 -38.92 47.24 22.68
CA LEU A 334 -39.14 46.19 21.65
C LEU A 334 -39.92 44.95 22.14
N VAL A 335 -40.04 44.69 23.46
CA VAL A 335 -40.81 43.52 23.97
C VAL A 335 -42.18 43.91 24.51
N ASN A 336 -42.27 45.07 25.16
CA ASN A 336 -43.54 45.55 25.68
C ASN A 336 -44.24 46.39 24.61
N HIS A 337 -45.35 45.92 24.06
CA HIS A 337 -46.24 46.75 23.26
C HIS A 337 -47.29 47.36 24.20
N PRO A 338 -47.49 48.69 24.22
CA PRO A 338 -48.59 49.27 24.98
C PRO A 338 -49.92 48.82 24.36
N LYS A 339 -50.75 48.15 25.14
CA LYS A 339 -52.19 48.03 24.86
C LYS A 339 -52.83 49.39 25.11
N SER A 340 -52.75 50.26 24.09
CA SER A 340 -53.50 51.52 23.87
C SER A 340 -53.65 52.55 25.01
N ILE A 341 -53.55 53.82 24.60
CA ILE A 341 -54.18 55.05 25.16
C ILE A 341 -53.15 56.07 25.69
N SER A 342 -53.10 57.21 24.99
CA SER A 342 -52.41 58.48 25.28
C SER A 342 -51.03 58.38 25.92
N LEU A 343 -50.01 58.10 25.11
CA LEU A 343 -48.61 58.32 25.50
C LEU A 343 -48.39 59.83 25.68
N ASN A 344 -48.08 60.24 26.91
CA ASN A 344 -47.65 61.60 27.20
C ASN A 344 -46.30 61.86 26.48
N ASN A 345 -46.07 63.07 25.96
CA ASN A 345 -44.82 63.41 25.25
C ASN A 345 -43.56 63.11 26.06
N ASN A 346 -43.65 63.18 27.39
CA ASN A 346 -42.57 62.87 28.31
C ASN A 346 -42.24 61.37 28.36
N ASP A 347 -43.24 60.49 28.23
CA ASP A 347 -43.03 59.04 28.22
C ASP A 347 -42.46 58.57 26.89
N LEU A 348 -42.85 59.21 25.79
CA LEU A 348 -42.27 58.95 24.47
C LEU A 348 -40.79 59.34 24.44
N LYS A 349 -40.45 60.51 24.99
CA LYS A 349 -39.06 60.97 25.10
C LYS A 349 -38.20 60.01 25.92
N ARG A 350 -38.68 59.56 27.08
CA ARG A 350 -37.98 58.58 27.92
C ARG A 350 -37.74 57.24 27.21
N ARG A 351 -38.68 56.76 26.40
CA ARG A 351 -38.51 55.53 25.61
C ARG A 351 -37.53 55.71 24.45
N LEU A 352 -37.56 56.86 23.78
CA LEU A 352 -36.58 57.20 22.75
C LEU A 352 -35.17 57.28 23.33
N ASP A 353 -35.01 57.90 24.50
CA ASP A 353 -33.74 57.97 25.19
C ASP A 353 -33.25 56.58 25.64
N SER A 354 -34.15 55.71 26.14
CA SER A 354 -33.78 54.32 26.52
C SER A 354 -33.42 53.45 25.31
N LEU A 355 -34.12 53.62 24.19
CA LEU A 355 -33.84 52.92 22.94
C LEU A 355 -32.53 53.42 22.31
N GLN A 356 -32.29 54.73 22.35
CA GLN A 356 -31.03 55.32 21.92
C GLN A 356 -29.88 54.82 22.79
N LEU A 357 -30.03 54.79 24.12
CA LEU A 357 -29.02 54.26 25.04
C LEU A 357 -28.75 52.78 24.78
N PHE A 358 -29.80 51.97 24.61
CA PHE A 358 -29.67 50.54 24.29
C PHE A 358 -28.95 50.31 22.96
N LEU A 359 -29.33 51.04 21.91
CA LEU A 359 -28.69 50.94 20.61
C LEU A 359 -27.23 51.39 20.66
N THR A 360 -26.95 52.52 21.31
CA THR A 360 -25.60 53.12 21.45
C THR A 360 -24.65 52.23 22.23
N GLU A 361 -25.14 51.63 23.31
CA GLU A 361 -24.29 50.89 24.26
C GLU A 361 -24.15 49.40 23.90
N TYR A 362 -25.21 48.79 23.33
CA TYR A 362 -25.27 47.32 23.16
C TYR A 362 -25.29 46.84 21.71
N VAL A 363 -25.68 47.66 20.73
CA VAL A 363 -25.94 47.20 19.34
C VAL A 363 -25.07 47.89 18.29
N ILE A 364 -24.86 49.21 18.41
CA ILE A 364 -24.28 50.06 17.38
C ILE A 364 -22.90 50.56 17.81
N ASP A 365 -21.90 50.47 16.94
CA ASP A 365 -20.59 51.06 17.18
C ASP A 365 -20.61 52.58 16.90
N VAL A 366 -20.87 53.36 17.95
CA VAL A 366 -21.00 54.83 17.89
C VAL A 366 -19.71 55.49 17.41
N GLN A 367 -18.54 54.95 17.78
CA GLN A 367 -17.24 55.47 17.34
C GLN A 367 -17.03 55.27 15.83
N HIS A 368 -17.53 54.15 15.28
CA HIS A 368 -17.50 53.89 13.85
C HIS A 368 -18.44 54.84 13.08
N LEU A 369 -19.66 55.06 13.57
CA LEU A 369 -20.60 56.02 12.98
C LEU A 369 -20.11 57.47 13.08
N GLU A 370 -19.47 57.84 14.20
CA GLU A 370 -18.87 59.16 14.37
C GLU A 370 -17.69 59.36 13.41
N GLY A 371 -16.92 58.30 13.14
CA GLY A 371 -15.91 58.27 12.09
C GLY A 371 -16.51 58.50 10.70
N ILE A 372 -17.60 57.81 10.36
CA ILE A 372 -18.33 58.00 9.08
C ILE A 372 -18.88 59.43 8.98
N TYR A 373 -19.49 59.94 10.05
CA TYR A 373 -20.02 61.30 10.11
C TYR A 373 -18.93 62.35 9.92
N LYS A 374 -17.81 62.25 10.65
CA LYS A 374 -16.65 63.15 10.48
C LYS A 374 -16.09 63.09 9.06
N THR A 375 -16.11 61.91 8.44
CA THR A 375 -15.64 61.73 7.05
C THR A 375 -16.62 62.36 6.04
N ASN A 376 -17.92 62.23 6.26
CA ASN A 376 -18.95 62.85 5.42
C ASN A 376 -19.00 64.38 5.59
N VAL A 377 -18.83 64.90 6.81
CA VAL A 377 -18.70 66.34 7.08
C VAL A 377 -17.44 66.90 6.41
N LYS A 378 -16.32 66.18 6.45
CA LYS A 378 -15.10 66.57 5.72
C LYS A 378 -15.26 66.54 4.20
N ARG A 379 -16.06 65.62 3.65
CA ARG A 379 -16.43 65.60 2.22
C ARG A 379 -17.29 66.80 1.83
N HIS A 380 -18.36 67.08 2.58
CA HIS A 380 -19.22 68.24 2.30
C HIS A 380 -18.49 69.59 2.40
N LYS A 381 -17.51 69.72 3.30
CA LYS A 381 -16.65 70.91 3.40
C LYS A 381 -15.66 71.07 2.24
N LYS A 382 -15.43 69.99 1.48
CA LYS A 382 -14.53 69.95 0.31
C LYS A 382 -15.28 70.19 -1.00
N ASP A 383 -16.59 69.98 -1.01
CA ASP A 383 -17.48 70.23 -2.16
C ASP A 383 -18.07 71.67 -2.15
N THR A 384 -17.79 72.46 -1.11
CA THR A 384 -18.25 73.85 -0.93
C THR A 384 -17.14 74.90 -1.02
N ASN A 385 -15.91 74.46 -1.32
CA ASN A 385 -14.77 75.28 -1.76
C ASN A 385 -14.39 74.84 -3.17
#